data_AF-A0A8I1Q359-F1
#
_entry.id   AF-A0A8I1Q359-F1
#
_cell.length_a   1.000
_cell.length_b   1.000
_cell.length_c   1.000
_cell.angle_alpha   90.00
_cell.angle_beta   90.00
_cell.angle_gamma   90.00
#
_symmetry.space_group_name_H-M   'P 1'
#
loop_
_entity.id
_entity.type
_entity.pdbx_description
1 polymer ?
#
loop_
_entity_poly.entity_id
_entity_poly.type
_entity_poly.pdbx_seq_one_letter_code
_entity_poly.pdbx_strand_id
1 'polypeptide(L)' 'MTSRSLQPWECPTCGDRLSFEILDDERFLVAWSCLNCGLVRATEPDSR' A
#
# COMPACT_ATOMS: atom_id res chain seq x y z
N MET A 1 -22.96 -7.50 -11.13
CA MET A 1 -22.11 -6.31 -10.93
C MET A 1 -20.85 -6.78 -10.23
N THR A 2 -19.75 -6.96 -10.96
CA THR A 2 -18.48 -7.38 -10.35
C THR A 2 -17.85 -6.14 -9.75
N SER A 3 -17.93 -5.99 -8.43
CA SER A 3 -17.17 -4.98 -7.69
C SER A 3 -15.71 -5.19 -8.04
N ARG A 4 -15.12 -4.24 -8.78
CA ARG A 4 -13.69 -4.27 -9.10
C ARG A 4 -12.98 -3.95 -7.79
N SER A 5 -12.76 -4.97 -6.96
CA SER A 5 -11.95 -4.88 -5.76
C SER A 5 -10.58 -4.40 -6.22
N LEU A 6 -10.31 -3.11 -6.03
CA LEU A 6 -8.98 -2.54 -6.19
C LEU A 6 -8.07 -3.46 -5.39
N GLN A 7 -7.15 -4.13 -6.08
CA GLN A 7 -6.27 -5.05 -5.40
C GLN A 7 -5.46 -4.24 -4.40
N PRO A 8 -5.12 -4.80 -3.23
CA PRO A 8 -4.41 -4.04 -2.22
C PRO A 8 -3.10 -3.47 -2.78
N TRP A 9 -2.42 -4.14 -3.71
CA TRP A 9 -1.20 -3.66 -4.37
C TRP A 9 -1.42 -2.65 -5.51
N GLU A 10 -2.65 -2.21 -5.79
CA GLU A 10 -2.93 -1.17 -6.79
C GLU A 10 -3.07 0.20 -6.13
N CYS A 11 -2.47 1.21 -6.77
CA CYS A 11 -2.56 2.58 -6.32
C CYS A 11 -4.00 3.09 -6.57
N PRO A 12 -4.73 3.54 -5.53
CA PRO A 12 -6.08 4.06 -5.72
C PRO A 12 -6.11 5.37 -6.50
N THR A 13 -4.98 6.08 -6.58
CA THR A 13 -4.88 7.38 -7.26
C THR A 13 -4.69 7.25 -8.77
N CYS A 14 -3.83 6.32 -9.21
CA CYS A 14 -3.47 6.19 -10.63
C CYS A 14 -3.71 4.79 -11.22
N GLY A 15 -4.08 3.79 -10.40
CA GLY A 15 -4.28 2.41 -10.83
C GLY A 15 -3.00 1.63 -11.10
N ASP A 16 -1.82 2.22 -10.84
CA ASP A 16 -0.52 1.57 -11.08
C ASP A 16 -0.13 0.64 -9.92
N ARG A 17 0.88 -0.21 -10.10
CA ARG A 17 1.33 -1.15 -9.07
C ARG A 17 2.11 -0.40 -7.98
N LEU A 18 1.74 -0.66 -6.73
CA LEU A 18 2.48 -0.19 -5.56
C LEU A 18 3.69 -1.09 -5.32
N SER A 19 4.85 -0.48 -5.09
CA SER A 19 6.03 -1.17 -4.57
C SER A 19 5.92 -1.24 -3.05
N PHE A 20 6.30 -2.35 -2.44
CA PHE A 20 6.30 -2.49 -0.99
C PHE A 20 7.73 -2.59 -0.45
N GLU A 21 7.94 -2.03 0.74
CA GLU A 21 9.19 -2.11 1.49
C GLU A 21 8.87 -2.40 2.95
N ILE A 22 9.55 -3.40 3.51
CA ILE A 22 9.42 -3.73 4.93
C ILE A 22 10.33 -2.76 5.68
N LEU A 23 9.73 -1.83 6.41
CA LEU A 23 10.46 -0.85 7.22
C LEU A 23 10.90 -1.45 8.55
N ASP A 24 10.03 -2.26 9.16
CA ASP A 24 10.26 -2.92 10.44
C ASP A 24 9.47 -4.23 10.47
N ASP A 25 10.17 -5.35 10.37
CA ASP A 25 9.56 -6.70 10.36
C ASP A 25 8.99 -7.07 11.73
N GLU A 26 9.67 -6.67 12.82
CA GLU A 26 9.25 -6.96 14.20
C GLU A 26 7.91 -6.30 14.54
N ARG A 27 7.63 -5.14 13.94
CA ARG A 27 6.38 -4.37 14.11
C ARG A 27 5.41 -4.53 12.94
N PHE A 28 5.70 -5.40 11.98
CA PHE A 28 4.89 -5.59 10.77
C PHE A 28 4.62 -4.26 10.02
N LEU A 29 5.61 -3.38 10.01
CA LEU A 29 5.53 -2.08 9.35
C LEU A 29 5.97 -2.22 7.90
N VAL A 30 5.01 -2.12 6.99
CA VAL A 30 5.24 -2.18 5.55
C VAL A 30 4.80 -0.88 4.91
N ALA A 31 5.73 -0.22 4.21
CA ALA A 31 5.45 0.93 3.37
C ALA A 31 5.07 0.46 1.97
N TRP A 32 4.07 1.11 1.37
CA TRP A 32 3.66 0.94 0.00
C TRP A 32 3.81 2.27 -0.72
N SER A 33 4.61 2.29 -1.77
CA SER A 33 4.98 3.48 -2.52
C SER A 33 4.61 3.31 -3.99
N CYS A 34 3.87 4.27 -4.54
CA CYS A 34 3.61 4.34 -5.97
C CYS A 34 4.72 5.12 -6.67
N LEU A 35 5.48 4.45 -7.53
CA LEU A 35 6.58 5.09 -8.28
C LEU A 35 6.07 6.01 -9.41
N ASN A 36 4.80 5.93 -9.77
CA ASN A 36 4.21 6.74 -10.85
C ASN A 36 3.66 8.09 -10.36
N CYS A 37 2.96 8.10 -9.22
CA CYS A 37 2.33 9.32 -8.69
C CYS A 37 2.92 9.82 -7.35
N GLY A 38 3.81 9.05 -6.72
CA GLY A 38 4.45 9.43 -5.45
C GLY A 38 3.61 9.19 -4.20
N LEU A 39 2.48 8.49 -4.29
CA LEU A 39 1.68 8.10 -3.11
C LEU A 39 2.49 7.16 -2.21
N VAL A 40 2.55 7.45 -0.91
CA VAL A 40 3.12 6.56 0.10
C VAL A 40 2.08 6.28 1.17
N ARG A 41 1.88 5.01 1.54
CA ARG A 41 1.04 4.57 2.67
C ARG A 41 1.77 3.50 3.46
N ALA A 42 1.66 3.51 4.78
CA ALA A 42 2.21 2.45 5.63
C ALA A 42 1.07 1.66 6.27
N THR A 43 1.29 0.37 6.51
CA THR A 43 0.44 -0.39 7.44
C THR A 43 0.78 0.04 8.85
N GLU A 44 0.02 0.99 9.40
CA GLU A 44 0.16 1.35 10.80
C GLU A 44 -0.34 0.17 11.66
N PRO A 45 0.45 -0.34 12.63
CA PRO A 45 -0.06 -1.30 13.59
C PRO A 45 -1.14 -0.61 14.42
N ASP A 46 -2.35 -1.20 14.45
CA ASP A 46 -3.49 -0.74 15.24
C ASP A 46 -3.02 -0.41 16.66
N SER A 47 -2.89 0.89 16.96
CA SER A 47 -2.31 1.39 18.21
C SER A 47 -3.35 1.40 19.33
N ARG A 48 -4.19 0.37 19.40
CA ARG A 48 -5.39 0.33 20.25
C ARG A 48 -5.19 -0.44 21.55
#